data_AF-H7FQ37-F1
#
_entry.id   AF-H7FQ37-F1
#
_cell.length_a   1.000
_cell.length_b   1.000
_cell.length_c   1.000
_cell.angle_alpha   90.00
_cell.angle_beta   90.00
_cell.angle_gamma   90.00
#
_symmetry.space_group_name_H-M   'P 1'
#
loop_
_entity.id
_entity.type
_entity.pdbx_description
1 polymer ?
#
loop_
_entity_poly.entity_id
_entity_poly.type
_entity_poly.pdbx_seq_one_letter_code
_entity_poly.pdbx_strand_id
1 'polypeptide(L)'
;MENNFDKRLNPTLLVDDAKSVVSLLLNYYPEQFQNPDSYKVSKYAYGQDYHSVIKDKLKELLFSIQSTIGEVSGRAFVDSAPILDKAWAAKSGLGWIGKNSNLLTQKVGSFYFIAELIIDLELDYDHATTDHCGSCTACLDACPTEAIVAPYVVDGSKCISYFTIELKENVPLEMKGKFDEWAFGCDICQDVCPWNKFSKAHNEPLFSPNADFLSMSKKDWEEITEETFKAVFKNSPLKRTKFQGLTRNIEFLKQ
;
A
#
# COMPACT_ATOMS: atom_id res chain seq x y z
N MET A 1 10.76 13.33 0.10
CA MET A 1 10.43 13.91 -1.22
C MET A 1 11.60 14.63 -1.88
N GLU A 2 12.75 14.82 -1.21
CA GLU A 2 13.86 15.64 -1.73
C GLU A 2 14.62 15.02 -2.92
N ASN A 3 14.65 13.69 -3.04
CA ASN A 3 15.37 13.02 -4.13
C ASN A 3 14.49 12.82 -5.38
N ASN A 4 15.07 13.10 -6.55
CA ASN A 4 14.48 12.90 -7.89
C ASN A 4 13.18 13.69 -8.14
N PHE A 5 13.07 14.92 -7.60
CA PHE A 5 11.87 15.76 -7.73
C PHE A 5 11.42 15.95 -9.19
N ASP A 6 12.34 16.29 -10.10
CA ASP A 6 12.00 16.53 -11.51
C ASP A 6 11.40 15.28 -12.18
N LYS A 7 11.94 14.10 -11.86
CA LYS A 7 11.43 12.82 -12.39
C LYS A 7 10.03 12.48 -11.89
N ARG A 8 9.65 12.95 -10.70
CA ARG A 8 8.30 12.76 -10.12
C ARG A 8 7.25 13.59 -10.82
N LEU A 9 7.63 14.76 -11.32
CA LEU A 9 6.73 15.69 -11.99
C LEU A 9 6.67 15.47 -13.50
N ASN A 10 7.73 14.92 -14.08
CA ASN A 10 7.83 14.73 -15.52
C ASN A 10 8.06 13.26 -15.93
N PRO A 11 6.99 12.54 -16.34
CA PRO A 11 7.05 11.20 -16.90
C PRO A 11 8.04 11.03 -18.05
N THR A 12 8.31 12.07 -18.85
CA THR A 12 9.23 11.99 -20.00
C THR A 12 10.69 11.83 -19.57
N LEU A 13 11.01 12.04 -18.29
CA LEU A 13 12.34 11.76 -17.74
C LEU A 13 12.50 10.29 -17.29
N LEU A 14 11.43 9.49 -17.39
CA LEU A 14 11.39 8.08 -16.95
C LEU A 14 11.22 7.11 -18.12
N VAL A 15 10.55 7.56 -19.18
CA VAL A 15 10.30 6.84 -20.44
C VAL A 15 10.44 7.85 -21.57
N ASP A 16 11.32 7.55 -22.52
CA ASP A 16 11.52 8.40 -23.70
C ASP A 16 10.22 8.45 -24.53
N ASP A 17 9.94 9.62 -25.11
CA ASP A 17 8.73 9.90 -25.91
C ASP A 17 7.39 9.61 -25.21
N ALA A 18 7.36 9.53 -23.87
CA ALA A 18 6.14 9.31 -23.10
C ALA A 18 5.04 10.33 -23.43
N LYS A 19 3.85 9.83 -23.80
CA LYS A 19 2.67 10.64 -24.11
C LYS A 19 1.51 10.41 -23.15
N SER A 20 1.42 9.22 -22.55
CA SER A 20 0.31 8.86 -21.67
C SER A 20 0.78 8.11 -20.43
N VAL A 21 0.07 8.35 -19.32
CA VAL A 21 0.20 7.59 -18.06
C VAL A 21 -1.09 6.84 -17.83
N VAL A 22 -1.08 5.53 -18.07
CA VAL A 22 -2.22 4.66 -17.76
C VAL A 22 -2.12 4.27 -16.29
N SER A 23 -3.06 4.71 -15.47
CA SER A 23 -3.12 4.34 -14.06
C SER A 23 -4.05 3.15 -13.86
N LEU A 24 -3.68 2.22 -12.99
CA LEU A 24 -4.44 1.01 -12.72
C LEU A 24 -4.59 0.78 -11.22
N LEU A 25 -5.71 0.19 -10.82
CA LEU A 25 -5.96 -0.26 -9.44
C LEU A 25 -6.09 -1.77 -9.39
N LEU A 26 -5.44 -2.41 -8.42
CA LEU A 26 -5.61 -3.83 -8.13
C LEU A 26 -6.04 -4.05 -6.67
N ASN A 27 -7.22 -4.64 -6.48
CA ASN A 27 -7.78 -4.89 -5.15
C ASN A 27 -6.92 -5.87 -4.36
N TYR A 28 -6.70 -5.59 -3.07
CA TYR A 28 -6.01 -6.49 -2.14
C TYR A 28 -6.82 -6.80 -0.87
N TYR A 29 -8.05 -6.31 -0.74
CA TYR A 29 -8.85 -6.57 0.45
C TYR A 29 -9.05 -8.10 0.63
N PRO A 30 -8.65 -8.70 1.75
CA PRO A 30 -8.61 -10.14 1.90
C PRO A 30 -10.00 -10.71 2.21
N GLU A 31 -10.21 -11.98 1.86
CA GLU A 31 -11.37 -12.76 2.31
C GLU A 31 -11.17 -13.32 3.73
N GLN A 32 -9.92 -13.69 4.06
CA GLN A 32 -9.54 -14.29 5.33
C GLN A 32 -8.72 -13.31 6.17
N PHE A 33 -8.98 -13.28 7.47
CA PHE A 33 -8.32 -12.40 8.43
C PHE A 33 -7.53 -13.20 9.45
N GLN A 34 -6.50 -12.58 10.03
CA GLN A 34 -5.73 -13.17 11.12
C GLN A 34 -6.67 -13.55 12.28
N ASN A 35 -6.29 -14.59 13.02
CA ASN A 35 -7.00 -14.94 14.25
C ASN A 35 -6.94 -13.78 15.28
N PRO A 36 -7.94 -13.65 16.17
CA PRO A 36 -7.99 -12.53 17.12
C PRO A 36 -6.86 -12.50 18.16
N ASP A 37 -6.22 -13.64 18.44
CA ASP A 37 -5.10 -13.75 19.39
C ASP A 37 -3.75 -13.63 18.66
N SER A 38 -3.59 -12.59 17.83
CA SER A 38 -2.40 -12.37 17.01
C SER A 38 -1.95 -10.91 17.06
N TYR A 39 -0.73 -10.62 16.62
CA TYR A 39 -0.34 -9.25 16.30
C TYR A 39 -0.89 -8.86 14.93
N LYS A 40 -1.27 -7.59 14.77
CA LYS A 40 -1.91 -7.09 13.54
C LYS A 40 -0.86 -6.80 12.48
N VAL A 41 -1.14 -7.28 11.27
CA VAL A 41 -0.39 -6.98 10.05
C VAL A 41 -1.33 -6.28 9.08
N SER A 42 -0.83 -5.27 8.38
CA SER A 42 -1.61 -4.55 7.37
C SER A 42 -2.03 -5.49 6.24
N LYS A 43 -3.30 -5.39 5.82
CA LYS A 43 -3.94 -6.30 4.86
C LYS A 43 -3.18 -6.41 3.54
N TYR A 44 -2.47 -5.37 3.13
CA TYR A 44 -1.68 -5.40 1.89
C TYR A 44 -0.50 -6.40 1.94
N ALA A 45 -0.10 -6.83 3.14
CA ALA A 45 1.06 -7.69 3.34
C ALA A 45 0.71 -9.18 3.59
N TYR A 46 -0.58 -9.54 3.50
CA TYR A 46 -1.06 -10.88 3.80
C TYR A 46 -0.54 -11.96 2.83
N GLY A 47 -0.46 -11.62 1.54
CA GLY A 47 -0.05 -12.55 0.48
C GLY A 47 1.33 -12.22 -0.11
N GLN A 48 1.49 -12.55 -1.38
CA GLN A 48 2.69 -12.28 -2.16
C GLN A 48 2.92 -10.78 -2.37
N ASP A 49 4.19 -10.40 -2.49
CA ASP A 49 4.64 -9.06 -2.76
C ASP A 49 4.03 -8.53 -4.06
N TYR A 50 3.16 -7.52 -3.89
CA TYR A 50 2.41 -6.89 -4.96
C TYR A 50 3.33 -6.31 -6.05
N HIS A 51 4.56 -5.94 -5.72
CA HIS A 51 5.51 -5.43 -6.72
C HIS A 51 5.74 -6.43 -7.86
N SER A 52 5.91 -7.73 -7.55
CA SER A 52 6.11 -8.74 -8.60
C SER A 52 4.81 -9.04 -9.33
N VAL A 53 3.73 -9.25 -8.58
CA VAL A 53 2.41 -9.61 -9.13
C VAL A 53 1.93 -8.55 -10.13
N ILE A 54 2.02 -7.28 -9.76
CA ILE A 54 1.55 -6.18 -10.61
C ILE A 54 2.49 -5.94 -11.78
N LYS A 55 3.81 -6.03 -11.60
CA LYS A 55 4.76 -5.89 -12.71
C LYS A 55 4.51 -6.93 -13.80
N ASP A 56 4.21 -8.16 -13.44
CA ASP A 56 3.93 -9.21 -14.43
C ASP A 56 2.61 -8.94 -15.17
N LYS A 57 1.55 -8.53 -14.46
CA LYS A 57 0.29 -8.10 -15.09
C LYS A 57 0.47 -6.90 -16.04
N LEU A 58 1.30 -5.93 -15.69
CA LEU A 58 1.57 -4.78 -16.55
C LEU A 58 2.40 -5.14 -17.79
N LYS A 59 3.31 -6.12 -17.70
CA LYS A 59 4.00 -6.66 -18.88
C LYS A 59 3.02 -7.37 -19.81
N GLU A 60 2.10 -8.17 -19.26
CA GLU A 60 1.04 -8.81 -20.05
C GLU A 60 0.13 -7.78 -20.74
N LEU A 61 -0.25 -6.72 -20.03
CA LEU A 61 -1.01 -5.61 -20.61
C LEU A 61 -0.24 -4.92 -21.76
N LEU A 62 1.02 -4.57 -21.55
CA LEU A 62 1.86 -3.94 -22.58
C LEU A 62 2.02 -4.87 -23.79
N PHE A 63 2.26 -6.17 -23.56
CA PHE A 63 2.35 -7.17 -24.62
C PHE A 63 1.03 -7.29 -25.41
N SER A 64 -0.11 -7.25 -24.72
CA SER A 64 -1.43 -7.25 -25.37
C SER A 64 -1.64 -6.03 -26.25
N ILE A 65 -1.24 -4.84 -25.78
CA ILE A 65 -1.29 -3.59 -26.56
C ILE A 65 -0.43 -3.75 -27.82
N GLN A 66 0.83 -4.18 -27.65
CA GLN A 66 1.77 -4.36 -28.76
C GLN A 66 1.25 -5.36 -29.80
N SER A 67 0.65 -6.46 -29.34
CA SER A 67 0.08 -7.49 -30.20
C SER A 67 -1.16 -7.02 -30.97
N THR A 68 -1.87 -5.98 -30.48
CA THR A 68 -3.12 -5.52 -31.07
C THR A 68 -2.90 -4.37 -32.07
N ILE A 69 -2.03 -3.42 -31.74
CA ILE A 69 -1.89 -2.17 -32.53
C ILE A 69 -0.48 -1.91 -33.07
N GLY A 70 0.49 -2.79 -32.79
CA GLY A 70 1.86 -2.69 -33.29
C GLY A 70 2.84 -2.10 -32.28
N GLU A 71 3.89 -1.43 -32.76
CA GLU A 71 4.99 -0.96 -31.93
C GLU A 71 4.55 0.15 -30.95
N VAL A 72 4.64 -0.14 -29.66
CA VAL A 72 4.38 0.77 -28.54
C VAL A 72 5.46 0.54 -27.50
N SER A 73 6.19 1.60 -27.13
CA SER A 73 7.14 1.57 -26.03
C SER A 73 6.44 1.89 -24.72
N GLY A 74 6.78 1.16 -23.67
CA GLY A 74 6.17 1.39 -22.38
C GLY A 74 6.98 0.84 -21.21
N ARG A 75 6.72 1.38 -20.03
CA ARG A 75 7.36 0.93 -18.80
C ARG A 75 6.38 0.88 -17.64
N ALA A 76 6.42 -0.24 -16.92
CA ALA A 76 5.63 -0.51 -15.74
C ALA A 76 6.26 0.06 -14.48
N PHE A 77 5.44 0.65 -13.62
CA PHE A 77 5.82 1.24 -12.35
C PHE A 77 4.84 0.85 -11.24
N VAL A 78 5.38 0.67 -10.04
CA VAL A 78 4.63 0.30 -8.82
C VAL A 78 5.53 0.58 -7.60
N ASP A 79 5.16 1.53 -6.74
CA ASP A 79 5.72 1.95 -5.41
C ASP A 79 7.24 2.27 -5.32
N SER A 80 8.03 1.79 -6.28
CA SER A 80 9.49 1.70 -6.22
C SER A 80 10.21 2.72 -7.11
N ALA A 81 9.46 3.46 -7.92
CA ALA A 81 9.97 4.48 -8.82
C ALA A 81 9.60 5.89 -8.32
N PRO A 82 10.34 6.93 -8.74
CA PRO A 82 10.01 8.29 -8.40
C PRO A 82 8.81 8.77 -9.22
N ILE A 83 7.63 8.19 -8.99
CA ILE A 83 6.33 8.61 -9.53
C ILE A 83 5.43 8.98 -8.34
N LEU A 84 4.42 9.80 -8.60
CA LEU A 84 3.38 10.17 -7.63
C LEU A 84 2.13 9.36 -7.91
N ASP A 85 2.16 8.06 -7.61
CA ASP A 85 1.17 7.06 -8.00
C ASP A 85 -0.27 7.51 -7.69
N LYS A 86 -0.51 7.94 -6.44
CA LYS A 86 -1.82 8.46 -6.00
C LYS A 86 -2.27 9.70 -6.79
N ALA A 87 -1.35 10.60 -7.14
CA ALA A 87 -1.68 11.81 -7.87
C ALA A 87 -2.06 11.51 -9.32
N TRP A 88 -1.35 10.58 -9.97
CA TRP A 88 -1.69 10.13 -11.32
C TRP A 88 -3.03 9.40 -11.34
N ALA A 89 -3.27 8.50 -10.39
CA ALA A 89 -4.55 7.80 -10.30
C ALA A 89 -5.74 8.75 -10.04
N ALA A 90 -5.56 9.78 -9.22
CA ALA A 90 -6.59 10.80 -9.03
C ALA A 90 -6.83 11.63 -10.29
N LYS A 91 -5.75 12.01 -10.99
CA LYS A 91 -5.82 12.78 -12.25
C LYS A 91 -6.50 11.97 -13.37
N SER A 92 -6.29 10.66 -13.42
CA SER A 92 -6.90 9.74 -14.38
C SER A 92 -8.32 9.30 -14.00
N GLY A 93 -8.96 9.93 -13.00
CA GLY A 93 -10.35 9.64 -12.66
C GLY A 93 -10.60 8.32 -11.93
N LEU A 94 -9.57 7.64 -11.43
CA LEU A 94 -9.77 6.39 -10.68
C LEU A 94 -10.36 6.64 -9.28
N GLY A 95 -10.24 7.85 -8.75
CA GLY A 95 -10.75 8.22 -7.45
C GLY A 95 -10.29 9.61 -7.00
N TRP A 96 -10.52 9.93 -5.73
CA TRP A 96 -10.05 11.17 -5.11
C TRP A 96 -9.10 10.87 -3.96
N ILE A 97 -8.26 11.84 -3.59
CA ILE A 97 -7.40 11.70 -2.42
C ILE A 97 -8.23 11.96 -1.17
N GLY A 98 -8.29 11.00 -0.26
CA GLY A 98 -8.95 11.14 1.03
C GLY A 98 -8.13 11.95 2.03
N LYS A 99 -8.76 12.39 3.13
CA LYS A 99 -8.07 13.13 4.21
C LYS A 99 -6.96 12.34 4.90
N ASN A 100 -6.97 11.01 4.80
CA ASN A 100 -5.89 10.10 5.21
C ASN A 100 -4.78 9.94 4.15
N SER A 101 -4.83 10.73 3.07
CA SER A 101 -3.91 10.72 1.93
C SER A 101 -3.86 9.40 1.14
N ASN A 102 -4.88 8.54 1.25
CA ASN A 102 -5.08 7.40 0.36
C ASN A 102 -6.01 7.74 -0.79
N LEU A 103 -5.85 7.06 -1.93
CA LEU A 103 -6.82 7.13 -3.02
C LEU A 103 -8.09 6.40 -2.59
N LEU A 104 -9.25 7.04 -2.75
CA LEU A 104 -10.56 6.50 -2.45
C LEU A 104 -11.38 6.37 -3.73
N THR A 105 -12.12 5.28 -3.82
CA THR A 105 -13.07 5.02 -4.90
C THR A 105 -14.47 4.84 -4.32
N GLN A 106 -15.52 5.29 -5.03
CA GLN A 106 -16.89 5.29 -4.49
C GLN A 106 -17.44 3.87 -4.20
N LYS A 107 -17.03 2.86 -4.97
CA LYS A 107 -17.64 1.52 -4.92
C LYS A 107 -17.04 0.60 -3.87
N VAL A 108 -15.77 0.80 -3.53
CA VAL A 108 -14.92 -0.25 -2.93
C VAL A 108 -13.83 0.30 -2.01
N GLY A 109 -13.74 1.63 -1.89
CA GLY A 109 -12.88 2.30 -0.92
C GLY A 109 -11.42 2.42 -1.38
N SER A 110 -10.47 2.14 -0.49
CA SER A 110 -9.02 2.40 -0.65
C SER A 110 -8.13 1.16 -0.63
N PHE A 111 -8.67 -0.06 -0.51
CA PHE A 111 -7.86 -1.29 -0.47
C PHE A 111 -7.39 -1.73 -1.87
N TYR A 112 -6.63 -0.84 -2.52
CA TYR A 112 -6.07 -1.03 -3.85
C TYR A 112 -4.58 -0.73 -3.86
N PHE A 113 -3.82 -1.57 -4.56
CA PHE A 113 -2.53 -1.17 -5.07
C PHE A 113 -2.74 -0.25 -6.27
N ILE A 114 -1.86 0.73 -6.42
CA ILE A 114 -1.83 1.65 -7.55
C ILE A 114 -0.59 1.31 -8.37
N ALA A 115 -0.74 1.37 -9.69
CA ALA A 115 0.37 1.16 -10.59
C ALA A 115 0.18 1.94 -11.88
N GLU A 116 1.30 2.22 -12.55
CA GLU A 116 1.33 3.03 -13.75
C GLU A 116 2.01 2.28 -14.88
N LEU A 117 1.41 2.37 -16.07
CA LEU A 117 2.04 2.02 -17.33
C LEU A 117 2.21 3.32 -18.12
N ILE A 118 3.45 3.81 -18.20
CA ILE A 118 3.78 5.00 -18.99
C ILE A 118 4.15 4.53 -20.39
N ILE A 119 3.51 5.12 -21.41
CA ILE A 119 3.64 4.70 -22.82
C ILE A 119 3.83 5.89 -23.76
N ASP A 120 4.43 5.63 -24.92
CA ASP A 120 4.65 6.58 -26.02
C ASP A 120 3.42 6.78 -26.94
N LEU A 121 2.31 6.14 -26.58
CA LEU A 121 1.03 6.22 -27.27
C LEU A 121 0.18 7.37 -26.74
N GLU A 122 -0.34 8.19 -27.64
CA GLU A 122 -1.31 9.23 -27.30
C GLU A 122 -2.71 8.62 -27.16
N LEU A 123 -3.41 8.98 -26.10
CA LEU A 123 -4.72 8.44 -25.73
C LEU A 123 -5.70 9.57 -25.45
N ASP A 124 -6.99 9.25 -25.54
CA ASP A 124 -8.03 10.10 -24.97
C ASP A 124 -7.95 10.03 -23.44
N TYR A 125 -7.86 11.20 -22.79
CA TYR A 125 -7.67 11.28 -21.35
C TYR A 125 -8.97 11.32 -20.57
N ASP A 126 -9.00 10.58 -19.47
CA ASP A 126 -10.04 10.65 -18.46
C ASP A 126 -10.01 11.98 -17.67
N HIS A 127 -11.05 12.19 -16.88
CA HIS A 127 -11.19 13.37 -16.02
C HIS A 127 -11.17 12.99 -14.54
N ALA A 128 -10.54 13.85 -13.73
CA ALA A 128 -10.49 13.69 -12.28
C ALA A 128 -11.90 13.66 -11.67
N THR A 129 -12.07 12.84 -10.64
CA THR A 129 -13.32 12.78 -9.87
C THR A 129 -13.37 13.89 -8.81
N THR A 130 -14.56 14.18 -8.29
CA THR A 130 -14.75 15.10 -7.17
C THR A 130 -14.35 14.49 -5.82
N ASP A 131 -14.00 15.33 -4.85
CA ASP A 131 -13.78 14.91 -3.46
C ASP A 131 -15.12 14.54 -2.79
N HIS A 132 -15.15 13.41 -2.08
CA HIS A 132 -16.32 12.93 -1.35
C HIS A 132 -16.07 12.66 0.14
N CYS A 133 -15.02 13.23 0.74
CA CYS A 133 -14.80 13.18 2.19
C CYS A 133 -15.74 14.14 2.95
N GLY A 134 -16.10 15.29 2.36
CA GLY A 134 -16.99 16.27 2.99
C GLY A 134 -16.49 16.71 4.39
N SER A 135 -17.39 16.77 5.36
CA SER A 135 -17.07 17.12 6.75
C SER A 135 -16.49 15.97 7.59
N CYS A 136 -16.37 14.75 7.05
CA CYS A 136 -15.90 13.58 7.80
C CYS A 136 -14.47 13.77 8.33
N THR A 137 -14.23 13.40 9.59
CA THR A 137 -12.92 13.42 10.26
C THR A 137 -12.49 12.07 10.82
N ALA A 138 -13.25 10.99 10.57
CA ALA A 138 -13.06 9.69 11.23
C ALA A 138 -11.62 9.16 11.23
N CYS A 139 -10.88 9.33 10.13
CA CYS A 139 -9.48 8.89 10.05
C CYS A 139 -8.51 9.77 10.85
N LEU A 140 -8.78 11.07 10.98
CA LEU A 140 -8.01 11.97 11.83
C LEU A 140 -8.24 11.60 13.30
N ASP A 141 -9.51 11.44 13.67
CA ASP A 141 -9.94 11.18 15.04
C ASP A 141 -9.46 9.82 15.55
N ALA A 142 -9.38 8.82 14.67
CA ALA A 142 -8.97 7.47 15.04
C ALA A 142 -7.45 7.23 15.01
N CYS A 143 -6.65 8.14 14.45
CA CYS A 143 -5.21 7.93 14.32
C CYS A 143 -4.54 8.04 15.71
N PRO A 144 -4.04 6.94 16.29
CA PRO A 144 -3.63 6.92 17.70
C PRO A 144 -2.34 7.72 17.98
N THR A 145 -1.57 8.02 16.93
CA THR A 145 -0.34 8.80 17.01
C THR A 145 -0.50 10.22 16.47
N GLU A 146 -1.73 10.61 16.10
CA GLU A 146 -2.02 11.92 15.49
C GLU A 146 -1.15 12.22 14.27
N ALA A 147 -0.81 11.17 13.50
CA ALA A 147 0.01 11.30 12.31
C ALA A 147 -0.71 12.06 11.18
N ILE A 148 -2.05 12.08 11.17
CA ILE A 148 -2.83 12.90 10.24
C ILE A 148 -3.03 14.29 10.87
N VAL A 149 -2.02 15.15 10.72
CA VAL A 149 -1.94 16.46 11.41
C VAL A 149 -2.93 17.51 10.87
N ALA A 150 -3.38 17.33 9.63
CA ALA A 150 -4.42 18.11 8.99
C ALA A 150 -5.03 17.28 7.85
N PRO A 151 -6.23 17.60 7.35
CA PRO A 151 -6.77 16.96 6.16
C PRO A 151 -5.72 16.89 5.04
N TYR A 152 -5.51 15.69 4.48
CA TYR A 152 -4.57 15.39 3.39
C TYR A 152 -3.08 15.47 3.74
N VAL A 153 -2.73 15.78 5.01
CA VAL A 153 -1.35 15.92 5.48
C VAL A 153 -1.05 14.85 6.52
N VAL A 154 -0.19 13.90 6.14
CA VAL A 154 0.31 12.84 7.03
C VAL A 154 1.77 13.11 7.38
N ASP A 155 2.03 13.29 8.67
CA ASP A 155 3.38 13.29 9.23
C ASP A 155 3.87 11.84 9.33
N GLY A 156 4.70 11.45 8.34
CA GLY A 156 5.30 10.12 8.28
C GLY A 156 6.13 9.79 9.54
N SER A 157 6.72 10.78 10.20
CA SER A 157 7.55 10.55 11.40
C SER A 157 6.74 10.13 12.63
N LYS A 158 5.41 10.24 12.57
CA LYS A 158 4.47 9.77 13.61
C LYS A 158 3.67 8.55 13.18
N CYS A 159 3.74 8.14 11.92
CA CYS A 159 2.88 7.10 11.37
C CYS A 159 3.35 5.71 11.83
N ILE A 160 2.42 4.90 12.38
CA ILE A 160 2.70 3.50 12.77
C ILE A 160 3.25 2.70 11.59
N SER A 161 2.72 2.92 10.38
CA SER A 161 3.21 2.24 9.17
C SER A 161 4.69 2.56 8.90
N TYR A 162 5.09 3.84 9.02
CA TYR A 162 6.50 4.22 8.90
C TYR A 162 7.35 3.59 10.01
N PHE A 163 6.89 3.66 11.25
CA PHE A 163 7.64 3.10 12.38
C PHE A 163 7.87 1.61 12.25
N THR A 164 6.88 0.84 11.80
CA THR A 164 6.95 -0.62 11.73
C THR A 164 7.66 -1.14 10.49
N ILE A 165 7.81 -0.32 9.44
CA ILE A 165 8.37 -0.75 8.15
C ILE A 165 9.73 -0.12 7.87
N GLU A 166 9.84 1.19 8.03
CA GLU A 166 10.96 1.99 7.50
C GLU A 166 11.96 2.42 8.59
N LEU A 167 11.49 2.63 9.82
CA LEU A 167 12.37 3.02 10.93
C LEU A 167 13.33 1.87 11.29
N LYS A 168 14.64 2.14 11.19
CA LYS A 168 15.71 1.19 11.54
C LYS A 168 16.15 1.27 13.00
N GLU A 169 15.96 2.43 13.63
CA GLU A 169 16.32 2.71 15.02
C GLU A 169 15.21 2.25 15.98
N ASN A 170 15.37 2.45 17.29
CA ASN A 170 14.31 2.12 18.24
C ASN A 170 13.08 3.04 18.11
N VAL A 171 11.89 2.47 18.34
CA VAL A 171 10.65 3.26 18.39
C VAL A 171 10.69 4.20 19.60
N PRO A 172 10.35 5.50 19.45
CA PRO A 172 10.36 6.43 20.56
C PRO A 172 9.43 6.02 21.71
N LEU A 173 9.87 6.23 22.95
CA LEU A 173 9.13 5.79 24.15
C LEU A 173 7.77 6.47 24.29
N GLU A 174 7.60 7.69 23.78
CA GLU A 174 6.33 8.42 23.74
C GLU A 174 5.25 7.76 22.85
N MET A 175 5.63 6.76 22.06
CA MET A 175 4.71 5.95 21.25
C MET A 175 4.22 4.70 21.99
N LYS A 176 4.70 4.44 23.20
CA LYS A 176 4.32 3.27 23.99
C LYS A 176 2.80 3.21 24.18
N GLY A 177 2.21 2.05 23.93
CA GLY A 177 0.77 1.82 24.03
C GLY A 177 -0.08 2.40 22.89
N LYS A 178 0.51 3.09 21.90
CA LYS A 178 -0.25 3.73 20.79
C LYS A 178 -0.39 2.84 19.55
N PHE A 179 0.32 1.72 19.48
CA PHE A 179 0.37 0.91 18.27
C PHE A 179 -0.79 -0.09 18.15
N ASP A 180 -1.63 -0.27 19.17
CA ASP A 180 -2.80 -1.17 19.11
C ASP A 180 -2.48 -2.54 18.46
N GLU A 181 -1.36 -3.16 18.87
CA GLU A 181 -0.88 -4.47 18.40
C GLU A 181 -0.44 -4.54 16.93
N TRP A 182 -0.35 -3.41 16.22
CA TRP A 182 0.19 -3.33 14.86
C TRP A 182 1.70 -3.60 14.83
N ALA A 183 2.07 -4.82 14.40
CA ALA A 183 3.46 -5.25 14.28
C ALA A 183 4.06 -4.98 12.89
N PHE A 184 3.24 -4.82 11.85
CA PHE A 184 3.71 -4.47 10.51
C PHE A 184 2.65 -3.68 9.73
N GLY A 185 2.96 -2.45 9.33
CA GLY A 185 2.00 -1.55 8.70
C GLY A 185 0.92 -1.07 9.66
N CYS A 186 -0.10 -0.37 9.15
CA CYS A 186 -1.26 0.06 9.93
C CYS A 186 -2.43 0.38 9.00
N ASP A 187 -3.60 -0.20 9.26
CA ASP A 187 -4.81 0.05 8.46
C ASP A 187 -5.84 0.93 9.17
N ILE A 188 -5.60 1.42 10.39
CA ILE A 188 -6.62 2.12 11.21
C ILE A 188 -7.34 3.23 10.40
N CYS A 189 -6.57 4.10 9.74
CA CYS A 189 -7.14 5.20 8.97
C CYS A 189 -7.95 4.76 7.73
N GLN A 190 -7.74 3.53 7.24
CA GLN A 190 -8.53 2.90 6.19
C GLN A 190 -9.74 2.19 6.79
N ASP A 191 -9.56 1.40 7.85
CA ASP A 191 -10.62 0.58 8.47
C ASP A 191 -11.77 1.45 9.02
N VAL A 192 -11.46 2.64 9.53
CA VAL A 192 -12.50 3.60 9.99
C VAL A 192 -13.11 4.45 8.86
N CYS A 193 -12.58 4.38 7.64
CA CYS A 193 -13.06 5.18 6.53
C CYS A 193 -14.44 4.68 6.07
N PRO A 194 -15.49 5.52 6.04
CA PRO A 194 -16.84 5.09 5.64
C PRO A 194 -16.92 4.48 4.23
N TRP A 195 -16.02 4.88 3.33
CA TRP A 195 -15.94 4.37 1.96
C TRP A 195 -15.44 2.93 1.88
N ASN A 196 -14.75 2.42 2.91
CA ASN A 196 -14.29 1.04 3.00
C ASN A 196 -15.36 0.07 3.56
N LYS A 197 -16.52 0.57 3.99
CA LYS A 197 -17.65 -0.29 4.40
C LYS A 197 -18.12 -1.24 3.27
N PHE A 198 -17.86 -0.86 2.02
CA PHE A 198 -18.27 -1.60 0.83
C PHE A 198 -17.15 -2.44 0.21
N SER A 199 -16.01 -2.60 0.91
CA SER A 199 -14.88 -3.37 0.40
C SER A 199 -15.27 -4.83 0.17
N LYS A 200 -14.81 -5.36 -0.97
CA LYS A 200 -15.06 -6.74 -1.39
C LYS A 200 -13.74 -7.48 -1.46
N ALA A 201 -13.75 -8.77 -1.15
CA ALA A 201 -12.55 -9.60 -1.26
C ALA A 201 -11.95 -9.52 -2.67
N HIS A 202 -10.63 -9.56 -2.76
CA HIS A 202 -9.91 -9.68 -4.02
C HIS A 202 -10.12 -11.07 -4.63
N ASN A 203 -9.90 -11.18 -5.94
CA ASN A 203 -9.92 -12.46 -6.67
C ASN A 203 -8.52 -12.89 -7.14
N GLU A 204 -7.45 -12.24 -6.66
CA GLU A 204 -6.07 -12.57 -7.01
C GLU A 204 -5.51 -13.68 -6.10
N PRO A 205 -5.28 -14.91 -6.59
CA PRO A 205 -4.81 -16.01 -5.75
C PRO A 205 -3.44 -15.77 -5.12
N LEU A 206 -2.57 -14.98 -5.75
CA LEU A 206 -1.25 -14.66 -5.19
C LEU A 206 -1.34 -13.74 -3.96
N PHE A 207 -2.47 -13.06 -3.75
CA PHE A 207 -2.72 -12.27 -2.55
C PHE A 207 -3.38 -13.06 -1.42
N SER A 208 -3.77 -14.32 -1.67
CA SER A 208 -4.30 -15.18 -0.62
C SER A 208 -3.27 -15.38 0.50
N PRO A 209 -3.65 -15.20 1.77
CA PRO A 209 -2.75 -15.36 2.89
C PRO A 209 -2.26 -16.80 3.07
N ASN A 210 -1.04 -16.95 3.60
CA ASN A 210 -0.53 -18.24 4.04
C ASN A 210 -1.30 -18.74 5.28
N ALA A 211 -1.72 -20.01 5.30
CA ALA A 211 -2.43 -20.62 6.43
C ALA A 211 -1.62 -20.60 7.74
N ASP A 212 -0.29 -20.76 7.66
CA ASP A 212 0.59 -20.66 8.82
C ASP A 212 0.50 -19.25 9.41
N PHE A 213 0.59 -18.21 8.56
CA PHE A 213 0.45 -16.81 8.99
C PHE A 213 -0.91 -16.53 9.65
N LEU A 214 -2.01 -17.05 9.09
CA LEU A 214 -3.35 -16.85 9.68
C LEU A 214 -3.51 -17.50 11.06
N SER A 215 -2.80 -18.60 11.30
CA SER A 215 -2.92 -19.39 12.54
C SER A 215 -1.94 -18.99 13.64
N MET A 216 -0.94 -18.15 13.34
CA MET A 216 0.03 -17.65 14.34
C MET A 216 -0.66 -16.92 15.49
N SER A 217 -0.50 -17.46 16.70
CA SER A 217 -0.86 -16.79 17.96
C SER A 217 0.18 -15.72 18.33
N LYS A 218 -0.13 -14.81 19.26
CA LYS A 218 0.84 -13.86 19.82
C LYS A 218 2.10 -14.56 20.31
N LYS A 219 1.94 -15.71 20.98
CA LYS A 219 3.08 -16.50 21.45
C LYS A 219 3.97 -16.96 20.29
N ASP A 220 3.38 -17.41 19.19
CA ASP A 220 4.15 -17.84 18.00
C ASP A 220 4.93 -16.69 17.38
N TRP A 221 4.37 -15.47 17.39
CA TRP A 221 5.08 -14.26 16.97
C TRP A 221 6.23 -13.91 17.92
N GLU A 222 6.04 -14.02 19.23
CA GLU A 222 7.07 -13.70 20.23
C GLU A 222 8.23 -14.69 20.23
N GLU A 223 7.94 -15.97 19.92
CA GLU A 223 8.93 -17.05 19.83
C GLU A 223 9.44 -17.26 18.39
N ILE A 224 9.08 -16.38 17.44
CA ILE A 224 9.41 -16.55 16.02
C ILE A 224 10.93 -16.59 15.81
N THR A 225 11.40 -17.62 15.11
CA THR A 225 12.81 -17.74 14.69
C THR A 225 13.04 -17.13 13.31
N GLU A 226 14.30 -16.86 12.97
CA GLU A 226 14.65 -16.33 11.65
C GLU A 226 14.32 -17.34 10.53
N GLU A 227 14.45 -18.64 10.80
CA GLU A 227 14.05 -19.71 9.87
C GLU A 227 12.55 -19.68 9.59
N THR A 228 11.72 -19.61 10.65
CA THR A 228 10.25 -19.52 10.52
C THR A 228 9.85 -18.25 9.79
N PHE A 229 10.46 -17.11 10.13
CA PHE A 229 10.23 -15.84 9.44
C PHE A 229 10.52 -15.95 7.94
N LYS A 230 11.67 -16.54 7.56
CA LYS A 230 12.05 -16.72 6.16
C LYS A 230 11.12 -17.68 5.43
N ALA A 231 10.60 -18.71 6.11
CA ALA A 231 9.68 -19.68 5.52
C ALA A 231 8.29 -19.06 5.28
N VAL A 232 7.70 -18.46 6.31
CA VAL A 232 6.33 -17.93 6.27
C VAL A 232 6.24 -16.67 5.41
N PHE A 233 7.21 -15.76 5.51
CA PHE A 233 7.16 -14.44 4.86
C PHE A 233 8.09 -14.31 3.65
N LYS A 234 8.60 -15.42 3.10
CA LYS A 234 9.58 -15.45 2.00
C LYS A 234 9.26 -14.47 0.85
N ASN A 235 7.99 -14.44 0.50
CA ASN A 235 7.44 -13.73 -0.65
C ASN A 235 6.49 -12.60 -0.24
N SER A 236 6.33 -12.30 1.05
CA SER A 236 5.43 -11.25 1.53
C SER A 236 6.15 -9.89 1.59
N PRO A 237 5.45 -8.75 1.41
CA PRO A 237 5.97 -7.43 1.71
C PRO A 237 6.55 -7.30 3.12
N LEU A 238 6.08 -8.13 4.08
CA LEU A 238 6.57 -8.15 5.45
C LEU A 238 8.09 -8.38 5.53
N LYS A 239 8.67 -9.06 4.54
CA LYS A 239 10.13 -9.24 4.45
C LYS A 239 10.91 -7.92 4.41
N ARG A 240 10.30 -6.80 3.98
CA ARG A 240 10.93 -5.47 3.96
C ARG A 240 11.42 -5.02 5.35
N THR A 241 10.69 -5.36 6.42
CA THR A 241 11.12 -5.00 7.78
C THR A 241 12.33 -5.82 8.25
N LYS A 242 12.63 -6.94 7.58
CA LYS A 242 13.58 -7.98 8.02
C LYS A 242 13.21 -8.59 9.38
N PHE A 243 13.84 -9.71 9.71
CA PHE A 243 13.61 -10.39 10.99
C PHE A 243 13.85 -9.45 12.19
N GLN A 244 14.99 -8.74 12.19
CA GLN A 244 15.35 -7.81 13.26
C GLN A 244 14.31 -6.69 13.47
N GLY A 245 13.76 -6.13 12.39
CA GLY A 245 12.76 -5.08 12.49
C GLY A 245 11.42 -5.61 13.04
N LEU A 246 11.01 -6.81 12.59
CA LEU A 246 9.82 -7.47 13.14
C LEU A 246 9.99 -7.75 14.65
N THR A 247 11.11 -8.36 15.06
CA THR A 247 11.37 -8.65 16.48
C THR A 247 11.40 -7.37 17.32
N ARG A 248 12.01 -6.28 16.81
CA ARG A 248 11.97 -4.97 17.46
C ARG A 248 10.53 -4.47 17.64
N ASN A 249 9.68 -4.61 16.63
CA ASN A 249 8.28 -4.19 16.71
C ASN A 249 7.52 -5.00 17.78
N ILE A 250 7.71 -6.32 17.80
CA ILE A 250 7.06 -7.21 18.78
C ILE A 250 7.54 -6.88 20.21
N GLU A 251 8.85 -6.71 20.42
CA GLU A 251 9.38 -6.33 21.73
C GLU A 251 8.92 -4.94 22.19
N PHE A 252 8.63 -4.03 21.26
CA PHE A 252 8.02 -2.75 21.61
C PHE A 252 6.55 -2.90 22.04
N LEU A 253 5.80 -3.79 21.38
CA LEU A 253 4.39 -4.02 21.68
C LEU A 253 4.15 -4.75 23.01
N LYS A 254 5.11 -5.54 23.48
CA LYS A 254 5.05 -6.25 24.76
C LYS A 254 5.19 -5.36 26.00
N GLN A 255 5.62 -4.10 25.83
CA GLN A 255 6.02 -3.21 26.93
C GLN A 255 4.86 -2.51 27.61
#